data_AF-A0A851G0Y1-F1
#
_entry.id   AF-A0A851G0Y1-F1
#
_cell.length_a   1.000
_cell.length_b   1.000
_cell.length_c   1.000
_cell.angle_alpha   90.00
_cell.angle_beta   90.00
_cell.angle_gamma   90.00
#
_symmetry.space_group_name_H-M   'P 1'
#
loop_
_entity.id
_entity.type
_entity.pdbx_description
1 polymer ?
#
loop_
_entity_poly.entity_id
_entity_poly.type
_entity_poly.pdbx_seq_one_letter_code
_entity_poly.pdbx_strand_id
1 'polypeptide(L)'
;TSITALPDNLTVGGSLDLRPEKITNVSYRENCGYSSRTIFAMWTGKEFRIAAGCFFGSIEQFEQAVDDKYDGNAAEAYKKAGRDCVAELTEKLNPKD
;
A
#
# COMPACT_ATOMS: atom_id res chain seq x y z
N THR A 1 21.69 -5.96 -15.00
CA THR A 1 21.37 -4.56 -14.69
C THR A 1 20.15 -4.52 -13.81
N SER A 2 20.22 -3.86 -12.65
CA SER A 2 19.03 -3.59 -11.82
C SER A 2 18.33 -2.34 -12.37
N ILE A 3 17.02 -2.40 -12.57
CA ILE A 3 16.21 -1.23 -12.94
C ILE A 3 16.00 -0.40 -11.67
N THR A 4 16.39 0.87 -11.68
CA THR A 4 16.24 1.79 -10.54
C THR A 4 15.00 2.68 -10.66
N ALA A 5 14.52 2.90 -11.89
CA ALA A 5 13.28 3.61 -12.20
C ALA A 5 12.67 3.05 -13.48
N LEU A 6 11.33 3.05 -13.57
CA LEU A 6 10.65 2.75 -14.83
C LEU A 6 10.74 3.96 -15.78
N PRO A 7 10.86 3.75 -17.11
CA PRO A 7 10.82 4.84 -18.07
C PRO A 7 9.47 5.57 -18.04
N ASP A 8 9.50 6.87 -18.31
CA ASP A 8 8.28 7.64 -18.56
C ASP A 8 7.51 7.03 -19.75
N ASN A 9 6.18 7.03 -19.66
CA ASN A 9 5.28 6.48 -20.68
C ASN A 9 5.51 4.99 -21.01
N LEU A 10 6.04 4.21 -20.06
CA LEU A 10 6.19 2.76 -20.22
C LEU A 10 4.85 2.12 -20.60
N THR A 11 4.81 1.53 -21.79
CA THR A 11 3.70 0.69 -22.25
C THR A 11 4.14 -0.76 -22.18
N VAL A 12 3.45 -1.56 -21.38
CA VAL A 12 3.62 -3.01 -21.32
C VAL A 12 2.48 -3.68 -22.08
N GLY A 13 2.81 -4.48 -23.11
CA GLY A 13 1.82 -5.24 -23.89
C GLY A 13 1.23 -6.45 -23.16
N GLY A 14 1.42 -6.53 -21.85
CA GLY A 14 1.06 -7.67 -20.99
C GLY A 14 1.25 -7.32 -19.52
N SER A 15 1.62 -8.30 -18.71
CA SER A 15 1.82 -8.11 -17.26
C SER A 15 3.21 -7.58 -16.93
N LEU A 16 3.26 -6.61 -16.04
CA LEU A 16 4.49 -6.16 -15.37
C LEU A 16 4.47 -6.71 -13.94
N ASP A 17 5.41 -7.61 -13.64
CA ASP A 17 5.58 -8.16 -12.29
C ASP A 17 6.68 -7.38 -11.56
N LEU A 18 6.32 -6.79 -10.41
CA LEU A 18 7.20 -6.00 -9.58
C LEU A 18 7.34 -6.66 -8.22
N ARG A 19 8.57 -6.69 -7.70
CA ARG A 19 8.88 -7.24 -6.37
C ARG A 19 8.85 -6.13 -5.33
N PRO A 20 7.81 -6.04 -4.48
CA PRO A 20 7.68 -4.94 -3.52
C PRO A 20 8.84 -4.89 -2.51
N GLU A 21 9.51 -6.01 -2.24
CA GLU A 21 10.69 -6.10 -1.36
C GLU A 21 11.88 -5.26 -1.85
N LYS A 22 11.90 -4.90 -3.13
CA LYS A 22 12.95 -4.10 -3.77
C LYS A 22 12.56 -2.65 -4.00
N ILE A 23 11.35 -2.25 -3.58
CA ILE A 23 10.83 -0.88 -3.72
C ILE A 23 10.94 -0.19 -2.37
N THR A 24 11.67 0.93 -2.31
CA THR A 24 12.04 1.58 -1.04
C THR A 24 10.97 2.53 -0.50
N ASN A 25 10.12 3.07 -1.36
CA ASN A 25 9.03 3.99 -0.99
C ASN A 25 7.69 3.28 -0.77
N VAL A 26 7.72 1.98 -0.44
CA VAL A 26 6.55 1.14 -0.19
C VAL A 26 6.74 0.32 1.09
N SER A 27 5.68 0.17 1.87
CA SER A 27 5.51 -0.90 2.84
C SER A 27 4.26 -1.69 2.48
N TYR A 28 4.18 -2.95 2.88
CA TYR A 28 3.06 -3.78 2.52
C TYR A 28 2.79 -4.85 3.57
N ARG A 29 1.56 -5.34 3.57
CA ARG A 29 1.13 -6.44 4.41
C ARG A 29 0.19 -7.34 3.64
N GLU A 30 0.48 -8.63 3.65
CA GLU A 30 -0.31 -9.66 2.99
C GLU A 30 -1.40 -10.19 3.92
N ASN A 31 -2.33 -10.97 3.38
CA ASN A 31 -3.37 -11.68 4.14
C ASN A 31 -4.23 -10.75 5.01
N CYS A 32 -4.52 -9.55 4.50
CA CYS A 32 -5.28 -8.53 5.20
C CYS A 32 -6.77 -8.51 4.77
N GLY A 33 -7.66 -8.30 5.75
CA GLY A 33 -9.09 -8.18 5.52
C GLY A 33 -9.76 -9.47 5.03
N TYR A 34 -11.02 -9.35 4.60
CA TYR A 34 -11.88 -10.49 4.29
C TYR A 34 -11.46 -11.32 3.07
N SER A 35 -10.70 -10.75 2.14
CA SER A 35 -10.28 -11.43 0.90
C SER A 35 -8.78 -11.73 0.86
N SER A 36 -8.12 -11.80 2.01
CA SER A 36 -6.66 -12.02 2.12
C SER A 36 -5.86 -11.09 1.21
N ARG A 37 -6.23 -9.81 1.18
CA ARG A 37 -5.62 -8.83 0.27
C ARG A 37 -4.22 -8.46 0.74
N THR A 38 -3.38 -8.07 -0.22
CA THR A 38 -2.19 -7.30 0.08
C THR A 38 -2.56 -5.82 0.14
N ILE A 39 -2.22 -5.17 1.25
CA ILE A 39 -2.23 -3.72 1.36
C ILE A 39 -0.83 -3.23 1.00
N PHE A 40 -0.76 -2.21 0.14
CA PHE A 40 0.46 -1.44 -0.09
C PHE A 40 0.24 -0.01 0.41
N ALA A 41 1.07 0.47 1.33
CA ALA A 41 1.23 1.89 1.59
C ALA A 41 2.42 2.40 0.78
N MET A 42 2.27 3.54 0.11
CA MET A 42 3.31 4.11 -0.74
C MET A 42 3.45 5.61 -0.56
N TRP A 43 4.68 6.11 -0.68
CA TRP A 43 4.96 7.54 -0.73
C TRP A 43 5.12 7.98 -2.18
N THR A 44 4.29 8.95 -2.58
CA THR A 44 4.22 9.46 -3.96
C THR A 44 5.17 10.62 -4.25
N GLY A 45 6.00 11.01 -3.27
CA GLY A 45 6.75 12.28 -3.31
C GLY A 45 5.98 13.46 -2.72
N LYS A 46 4.65 13.33 -2.57
CA LYS A 46 3.78 14.37 -2.01
C LYS A 46 2.97 13.90 -0.80
N GLU A 47 2.45 12.69 -0.86
CA GLU A 47 1.56 12.13 0.14
C GLU A 47 1.62 10.61 0.19
N PHE A 48 1.15 10.05 1.31
CA PHE A 48 0.94 8.62 1.45
C PHE A 48 -0.35 8.18 0.76
N ARG A 49 -0.29 7.06 0.06
CA ARG A 49 -1.45 6.42 -0.58
C ARG A 49 -1.51 4.94 -0.19
N ILE A 50 -2.73 4.42 -0.07
CA ILE A 50 -3.02 3.01 0.12
C ILE A 50 -3.52 2.42 -1.19
N ALA A 51 -2.97 1.28 -1.60
CA ALA A 51 -3.53 0.40 -2.61
C ALA A 51 -3.94 -0.93 -1.98
N ALA A 52 -5.16 -1.42 -2.28
CA ALA A 52 -5.63 -2.70 -1.79
C ALA A 52 -6.65 -3.34 -2.77
N GLY A 53 -6.16 -4.16 -3.69
CA GLY A 53 -6.92 -4.61 -4.86
C GLY A 53 -7.25 -3.43 -5.78
N CYS A 54 -8.53 -3.19 -6.06
CA CYS A 54 -8.98 -2.07 -6.90
C CYS A 54 -9.04 -0.71 -6.18
N PHE A 55 -8.83 -0.67 -4.86
CA PHE A 55 -8.81 0.58 -4.11
C PHE A 55 -7.47 1.29 -4.29
N PHE A 56 -7.50 2.61 -4.53
CA PHE A 56 -6.33 3.49 -4.48
C PHE A 56 -6.75 4.86 -3.92
N GLY A 57 -6.21 5.27 -2.77
CA GLY A 57 -6.67 6.47 -2.07
C GLY A 57 -5.82 6.84 -0.86
N SER A 58 -6.22 7.85 -0.10
CA SER A 58 -5.60 8.17 1.20
C SER A 58 -5.94 7.09 2.25
N ILE A 59 -5.26 7.13 3.41
CA ILE A 59 -5.59 6.25 4.53
C ILE A 59 -7.03 6.49 5.04
N GLU A 60 -7.48 7.74 5.12
CA GLU A 60 -8.84 8.08 5.54
C GLU A 60 -9.89 7.54 4.57
N GLN A 61 -9.64 7.66 3.26
CA GLN A 61 -10.52 7.10 2.23
C GLN A 61 -10.54 5.57 2.27
N PHE A 62 -9.42 4.94 2.60
CA PHE A 62 -9.35 3.49 2.77
C PHE A 62 -10.19 3.04 3.95
N GLU A 63 -10.07 3.72 5.09
CA GLU A 63 -10.83 3.41 6.29
C GLU A 63 -12.33 3.60 6.06
N GLN A 64 -12.74 4.69 5.43
CA GLN A 64 -14.14 4.92 5.06
C GLN A 64 -14.66 3.82 4.12
N ALA A 65 -13.90 3.46 3.09
CA ALA A 65 -14.30 2.41 2.16
C ALA A 65 -14.40 1.01 2.82
N VAL A 66 -13.63 0.78 3.89
CA VAL A 66 -13.76 -0.42 4.72
C VAL A 66 -15.04 -0.35 5.53
N ASP A 67 -15.31 0.77 6.20
CA ASP A 67 -16.50 0.98 7.04
C ASP A 67 -17.81 0.96 6.24
N ASP A 68 -17.79 1.41 4.99
CA ASP A 68 -18.96 1.37 4.09
C ASP A 68 -19.38 -0.06 3.72
N LYS A 69 -18.47 -1.03 3.83
CA LYS A 69 -18.65 -2.39 3.28
C LYS A 69 -18.54 -3.50 4.31
N TYR A 70 -17.81 -3.27 5.39
CA TYR A 70 -17.47 -4.27 6.39
C TYR A 70 -17.62 -3.69 7.79
N ASP A 71 -17.85 -4.55 8.76
CA ASP A 71 -18.01 -4.18 10.15
C ASP A 71 -17.28 -5.15 11.10
N GLY A 72 -17.25 -4.79 12.39
CA GLY A 72 -16.69 -5.62 13.45
C GLY A 72 -15.16 -5.75 13.41
N ASN A 73 -14.66 -6.73 14.18
CA ASN A 73 -13.23 -6.83 14.49
C ASN A 73 -12.34 -7.06 13.26
N ALA A 74 -12.86 -7.72 12.22
CA ALA A 74 -12.10 -7.96 11.00
C ALA A 74 -11.96 -6.67 10.15
N ALA A 75 -12.99 -5.81 10.10
CA ALA A 75 -12.90 -4.49 9.49
C ALA A 75 -11.89 -3.61 10.23
N GLU A 76 -11.94 -3.59 11.57
CA GLU A 76 -11.00 -2.83 12.40
C GLU A 76 -9.55 -3.31 12.24
N ALA A 77 -9.33 -4.63 12.20
CA ALA A 77 -8.02 -5.20 11.93
C ALA A 77 -7.51 -4.82 10.53
N TYR A 78 -8.40 -4.75 9.53
CA TYR A 78 -8.03 -4.36 8.17
C TYR A 78 -7.63 -2.89 8.08
N LYS A 79 -8.39 -1.99 8.72
CA LYS A 79 -8.03 -0.57 8.86
C LYS A 79 -6.70 -0.41 9.59
N LYS A 80 -6.53 -1.13 10.71
CA LYS A 80 -5.27 -1.14 11.47
C LYS A 80 -4.09 -1.58 10.63
N ALA A 81 -4.23 -2.64 9.83
CA ALA A 81 -3.18 -3.08 8.92
C ALA A 81 -2.76 -1.97 7.93
N GLY A 82 -3.72 -1.20 7.42
CA GLY A 82 -3.46 -0.02 6.58
C GLY A 82 -2.65 1.05 7.31
N ARG A 83 -3.07 1.43 8.53
CA ARG A 83 -2.36 2.39 9.38
C ARG A 83 -0.96 1.93 9.73
N ASP A 84 -0.80 0.67 10.11
CA ASP A 84 0.49 0.08 10.45
C ASP A 84 1.43 0.13 9.24
N CYS A 85 0.94 -0.11 8.01
CA CYS A 85 1.77 0.04 6.81
C CYS A 85 2.24 1.50 6.63
N VAL A 86 1.35 2.49 6.79
CA VAL A 86 1.73 3.92 6.70
C VAL A 86 2.76 4.29 7.77
N ALA A 87 2.56 3.82 9.01
CA ALA A 87 3.48 4.07 10.12
C ALA A 87 4.86 3.46 9.84
N GLU A 88 4.91 2.19 9.43
CA GLU A 88 6.16 1.51 9.06
C GLU A 88 6.89 2.23 7.91
N LEU A 89 6.15 2.67 6.88
CA LEU A 89 6.76 3.41 5.79
C LEU A 89 7.27 4.78 6.23
N THR A 90 6.55 5.45 7.14
CA THR A 90 6.98 6.73 7.72
C THR A 90 8.31 6.57 8.45
N GLU A 91 8.48 5.49 9.24
CA GLU A 91 9.74 5.17 9.90
C GLU A 91 10.85 4.84 8.90
N LYS A 92 10.56 4.06 7.84
CA LYS A 92 11.53 3.73 6.78
C LYS A 92 12.05 4.97 6.05
N LEU A 93 11.18 5.95 5.80
CA LEU A 93 11.54 7.18 5.09
C LEU A 93 12.25 8.20 5.98
N ASN A 94 11.99 8.16 7.30
CA ASN A 94 12.59 9.03 8.30
C ASN A 94 13.21 8.21 9.44
N PRO A 95 14.32 7.49 9.19
CA PRO A 95 14.97 6.70 10.22
C PRO A 95 15.42 7.61 11.36
N LYS A 96 15.11 7.23 12.60
CA LYS A 96 15.66 7.88 13.79
C LYS A 96 17.10 7.40 13.96
N ASP A 97 18.03 8.35 14.12
CA ASP A 97 19.45 8.09 14.39
C ASP A 97 19.68 7.23 15.65
#